data_AF-A0A954FJS4-F1
#
_entry.id   AF-A0A954FJS4-F1
#
_cell.length_a   1.000
_cell.length_b   1.000
_cell.length_c   1.000
_cell.angle_alpha   90.00
_cell.angle_beta   90.00
_cell.angle_gamma   90.00
#
_symmetry.space_group_name_H-M   'P 1'
#
loop_
_entity.id
_entity.type
_entity.pdbx_description
1 polymer ?
#
loop_
_entity_poly.entity_id
_entity_poly.type
_entity_poly.pdbx_seq_one_letter_code
_entity_poly.pdbx_strand_id
1 'polypeptide(L)'
;MRRHTFTFAGQLILILLLASIGRAATPNSDSQQLPQREPDAQSGPVPLAALPAKLQRELEGATPLNPEGTVLLNVKRKSVILRTEVACRDCILEMLLVPEGNREHETILRIRSKAYVIHTALLALGLEPGKPAEFSPDFVAPTGPTIHLQMLWQDDEGVLQRADASEWVRHNVHRYYSAPLPGPPPGLKMPYKNLRWDKFNNEILWYGPMTEEDRTDLLSKWKKDEYQKAIQSFFEEGKSRPMKASFVFVGSSIYKDEETGEEFYQAEGGHLICTSNFPDALLDVREESSASDGGQTYEAWTENIPAVGTPVLLVLTPDKDAGKSAAPDSGNRGRSTPPVEKNSKVR
;
A
#
# COMPACT_ATOMS: atom_id res chain seq x y z
N MET A 1 13.19 -87.84 2.00
CA MET A 1 14.26 -88.81 2.30
C MET A 1 15.29 -88.10 3.17
N ARG A 2 15.51 -88.62 4.38
CA ARG A 2 16.55 -88.32 5.39
C ARG A 2 16.82 -86.87 5.81
N ARG A 3 16.41 -86.60 7.06
CA ARG A 3 17.10 -85.75 8.03
C ARG A 3 18.57 -86.13 8.13
N HIS A 4 19.47 -85.15 8.30
CA HIS A 4 20.64 -85.33 9.16
C HIS A 4 20.94 -84.03 9.90
N THR A 5 20.62 -84.10 11.19
CA THR A 5 21.24 -83.35 12.29
C THR A 5 22.72 -83.69 12.38
N PHE A 6 23.59 -82.69 12.57
CA PHE A 6 24.85 -82.90 13.28
C PHE A 6 25.17 -81.70 14.18
N THR A 7 25.58 -82.08 15.38
CA THR A 7 25.87 -81.32 16.60
C THR A 7 27.38 -81.06 16.69
N PHE A 8 27.79 -80.27 17.70
CA PHE A 8 29.14 -79.92 18.22
C PHE A 8 29.60 -78.50 17.84
N ALA A 9 29.71 -77.53 18.76
CA ALA A 9 30.42 -77.41 20.06
C ALA A 9 31.89 -76.98 19.91
N GLY A 10 32.29 -75.98 20.71
CA GLY A 10 33.66 -75.49 20.89
C GLY A 10 33.96 -74.22 20.09
N GLN A 11 33.70 -73.00 20.59
CA GLN A 11 34.49 -72.27 21.59
C GLN A 11 35.89 -71.89 21.09
N LEU A 12 36.06 -70.65 20.63
CA LEU A 12 37.19 -69.80 21.02
C LEU A 12 36.97 -68.32 20.63
N ILE A 13 37.33 -67.46 21.57
CA ILE A 13 37.33 -66.00 21.57
C ILE A 13 38.45 -65.48 20.66
N LEU A 14 38.23 -64.40 19.88
CA LEU A 14 39.02 -63.15 19.89
C LEU A 14 38.61 -62.16 18.77
N ILE A 15 37.77 -61.19 19.16
CA ILE A 15 37.89 -59.73 18.96
C ILE A 15 38.42 -59.13 17.63
N LEU A 16 37.61 -58.19 17.12
CA LEU A 16 37.87 -57.00 16.26
C LEU A 16 38.08 -57.20 14.74
N LEU A 17 37.07 -56.82 13.93
CA LEU A 17 37.09 -55.56 13.15
C LEU A 17 35.82 -55.43 12.25
N LEU A 18 35.16 -54.27 12.35
CA LEU A 18 34.54 -53.46 11.29
C LEU A 18 33.79 -54.14 10.13
N ALA A 19 32.45 -53.98 10.14
CA ALA A 19 31.64 -53.64 8.96
C ALA A 19 30.28 -53.09 9.42
N SER A 20 30.16 -51.76 9.51
CA SER A 20 28.89 -51.08 9.77
C SER A 20 28.04 -51.10 8.50
N ILE A 21 27.02 -51.95 8.46
CA ILE A 21 25.98 -51.92 7.44
C ILE A 21 24.62 -51.77 8.12
N GLY A 22 23.99 -50.63 7.86
CA GLY A 22 22.55 -50.53 7.66
C GLY A 22 21.69 -50.41 8.91
N ARG A 23 21.56 -49.19 9.44
CA ARG A 23 20.27 -48.74 9.97
C ARG A 23 19.85 -47.53 9.16
N ALA A 24 18.71 -47.66 8.49
CA ALA A 24 18.07 -46.59 7.72
C ALA A 24 17.89 -45.38 8.63
N ALA A 25 18.56 -44.28 8.28
CA ALA A 25 18.34 -42.99 8.88
C ALA A 25 17.02 -42.45 8.33
N THR A 26 16.04 -42.27 9.22
CA THR A 26 14.96 -41.32 9.02
C THR A 26 15.60 -39.94 8.76
N PRO A 27 15.25 -39.23 7.68
CA PRO A 27 15.74 -37.86 7.54
C PRO A 27 15.12 -37.04 8.68
N ASN A 28 15.97 -36.52 9.56
CA ASN A 28 15.61 -35.43 10.45
C ASN A 28 15.13 -34.29 9.55
N SER A 29 13.85 -33.96 9.65
CA SER A 29 13.36 -32.67 9.21
C SER A 29 14.01 -31.62 10.09
N ASP A 30 15.06 -30.98 9.58
CA ASP A 30 15.49 -29.67 10.07
C ASP A 30 14.31 -28.71 9.86
N SER A 31 13.42 -28.69 10.84
CA SER A 31 12.54 -27.56 11.08
C SER A 31 13.45 -26.37 11.35
N GLN A 32 13.69 -25.56 10.32
CA GLN A 32 14.23 -24.22 10.49
C GLN A 32 13.29 -23.50 11.46
N GLN A 33 13.72 -23.41 12.70
CA GLN A 33 13.03 -22.69 13.73
C GLN A 33 13.05 -21.23 13.30
N LEU A 34 11.88 -20.69 12.94
CA LEU A 34 11.71 -19.26 12.69
C LEU A 34 12.35 -18.51 13.88
N PRO A 35 13.17 -17.48 13.63
CA PRO A 35 13.82 -16.74 14.70
C PRO A 35 12.73 -16.26 15.66
N GLN A 36 12.81 -16.72 16.90
CA GLN A 36 11.91 -16.26 17.95
C GLN A 36 12.19 -14.77 18.15
N ARG A 37 11.17 -13.95 17.90
CA ARG A 37 11.21 -12.52 18.16
C ARG A 37 11.52 -12.34 19.64
N GLU A 38 12.68 -11.78 19.96
CA GLU A 38 12.94 -11.31 21.33
C GLU A 38 11.84 -10.30 21.67
N PRO A 39 11.17 -10.43 22.83
CA PRO A 39 10.21 -9.43 23.23
C PRO A 39 10.99 -8.15 23.53
N ASP A 40 10.73 -7.09 22.76
CA ASP A 40 11.11 -5.72 23.13
C ASP A 40 10.36 -5.32 24.41
N ALA A 41 10.80 -5.85 25.54
CA ALA A 41 10.37 -5.45 26.85
C ALA A 41 11.32 -4.35 27.33
N GLN A 42 11.05 -3.09 26.93
CA GLN A 42 11.30 -1.86 27.72
C GLN A 42 11.15 -0.58 26.89
N SER A 43 9.91 -0.22 26.56
CA SER A 43 9.46 1.17 26.63
C SER A 43 7.94 1.14 26.59
N GLY A 44 7.28 1.71 27.60
CA GLY A 44 5.86 2.03 27.47
C GLY A 44 5.63 2.93 26.24
N PRO A 45 4.37 3.15 25.81
CA PRO A 45 4.09 4.00 24.66
C PRO A 45 4.79 5.36 24.81
N VAL A 46 5.64 5.71 23.84
CA VAL A 46 6.34 6.99 23.83
C VAL A 46 5.27 8.10 23.87
N PRO A 47 5.30 9.07 24.79
CA PRO A 47 4.28 10.12 24.84
C PRO A 47 4.15 10.89 23.53
N LEU A 48 2.94 11.36 23.19
CA LEU A 48 2.72 12.17 21.97
C LEU A 48 3.49 13.49 22.10
N ALA A 49 4.32 13.84 21.11
CA ALA A 49 5.05 15.10 21.11
C ALA A 49 4.06 16.29 21.14
N ALA A 50 4.27 17.26 22.04
CA ALA A 50 3.36 18.39 22.20
C ALA A 50 3.12 19.13 20.87
N LEU A 51 1.87 19.50 20.60
CA LEU A 51 1.55 20.26 19.40
C LEU A 51 2.13 21.68 19.48
N PRO A 52 2.76 22.19 18.42
CA PRO A 52 3.12 23.59 18.30
C PRO A 52 1.93 24.52 18.58
N ALA A 53 2.17 25.66 19.22
CA ALA A 53 1.10 26.57 19.66
C ALA A 53 0.17 27.03 18.52
N LYS A 54 0.69 27.18 17.29
CA LYS A 54 -0.12 27.51 16.11
C LYS A 54 -1.12 26.40 15.76
N LEU A 55 -0.70 25.13 15.82
CA LEU A 55 -1.60 23.98 15.63
C LEU A 55 -2.57 23.82 16.79
N GLN A 56 -2.14 24.09 18.03
CA GLN A 56 -3.03 24.02 19.19
C GLN A 56 -4.23 24.96 19.07
N ARG A 57 -4.06 26.15 18.46
CA ARG A 57 -5.15 27.10 18.19
C ARG A 57 -6.17 26.56 17.18
N GLU A 58 -5.76 25.72 16.25
CA GLU A 58 -6.66 25.12 15.26
C GLU A 58 -7.63 24.10 15.90
N LEU A 59 -7.34 23.65 17.12
CA LEU A 59 -8.19 22.75 17.90
C LEU A 59 -9.26 23.49 18.73
N GLU A 60 -9.24 24.83 18.78
CA GLU A 60 -10.18 25.61 19.59
C GLU A 60 -11.64 25.31 19.24
N GLY A 61 -12.43 24.95 20.25
CA GLY A 61 -13.84 24.59 20.11
C GLY A 61 -14.11 23.19 19.55
N ALA A 62 -13.06 22.36 19.35
CA ALA A 62 -13.21 20.94 19.06
C ALA A 62 -13.18 20.11 20.35
N THR A 63 -13.97 19.03 20.38
CA THR A 63 -14.09 18.13 21.54
C THR A 63 -13.32 16.83 21.28
N PRO A 64 -12.34 16.47 22.12
CA PRO A 64 -11.68 15.17 22.06
C PRO A 64 -12.66 14.00 22.21
N LEU A 65 -12.48 12.95 21.41
CA LEU A 65 -13.29 11.73 21.42
C LEU A 65 -12.56 10.51 21.98
N ASN A 66 -11.27 10.64 22.27
CA ASN A 66 -10.44 9.59 22.89
C ASN A 66 -9.49 10.17 23.96
N PRO A 67 -9.01 9.35 24.91
CA PRO A 67 -8.15 9.80 26.01
C PRO A 67 -6.86 10.51 25.55
N GLU A 68 -6.30 10.11 24.42
CA GLU A 68 -5.06 10.67 23.86
C GLU A 68 -5.26 12.05 23.22
N GLY A 69 -6.52 12.48 23.02
CA GLY A 69 -6.86 13.75 22.38
C GLY A 69 -6.38 13.84 20.94
N THR A 70 -6.41 12.72 20.20
CA THR A 70 -5.96 12.64 18.81
C THR A 70 -7.10 12.64 17.79
N VAL A 71 -8.32 12.32 18.21
CA VAL A 71 -9.52 12.47 17.39
C VAL A 71 -10.40 13.53 18.05
N LEU A 72 -10.68 14.62 17.35
CA LEU A 72 -11.49 15.71 17.86
C LEU A 72 -12.66 15.99 16.92
N LEU A 73 -13.84 16.18 17.50
CA LEU A 73 -15.05 16.55 16.77
C LEU A 73 -15.28 18.06 16.86
N ASN A 74 -15.39 18.72 15.71
CA ASN A 74 -15.80 20.12 15.64
C ASN A 74 -17.18 20.23 14.98
N VAL A 75 -18.23 20.17 15.80
CA VAL A 75 -19.62 20.25 15.33
C VAL A 75 -19.93 21.57 14.64
N LYS A 76 -19.42 22.70 15.18
CA LYS A 76 -19.67 24.04 14.63
C LYS A 76 -19.09 24.20 13.22
N ARG A 77 -17.89 23.65 13.00
CA ARG A 77 -17.21 23.65 11.69
C ARG A 77 -17.55 22.43 10.83
N LYS A 78 -18.40 21.52 11.32
CA LYS A 78 -18.74 20.22 10.69
C LYS A 78 -17.50 19.46 10.20
N SER A 79 -16.52 19.27 11.07
CA SER A 79 -15.26 18.59 10.73
C SER A 79 -14.80 17.65 11.85
N VAL A 80 -14.00 16.66 11.46
CA VAL A 80 -13.21 15.83 12.38
C VAL A 80 -11.76 16.25 12.23
N ILE A 81 -11.08 16.53 13.32
CA ILE A 81 -9.67 16.90 13.34
C ILE A 81 -8.88 15.73 13.92
N LEU A 82 -7.92 15.24 13.15
CA LEU A 82 -7.04 14.13 13.51
C LEU A 82 -5.65 14.69 13.79
N ARG A 83 -5.11 14.43 14.98
CA ARG A 83 -3.70 14.68 15.31
C ARG A 83 -2.88 13.47 14.89
N THR A 84 -2.07 13.67 13.87
CA THR A 84 -1.27 12.62 13.23
C THR A 84 0.21 13.02 13.24
N GLU A 85 1.07 12.08 12.84
CA GLU A 85 2.49 12.31 12.60
C GLU A 85 2.86 11.76 11.22
N VAL A 86 3.82 12.38 10.55
CA VAL A 86 4.42 11.80 9.33
C VAL A 86 5.14 10.51 9.69
N ALA A 87 4.74 9.41 9.06
CA ALA A 87 5.34 8.08 9.20
C ALA A 87 6.33 7.80 8.07
N CYS A 88 5.96 8.15 6.84
CA CYS A 88 6.78 7.95 5.65
C CYS A 88 6.69 9.15 4.70
N ARG A 89 7.81 9.49 4.05
CA ARG A 89 7.90 10.54 3.02
C ARG A 89 8.16 10.00 1.63
N ASP A 90 8.70 8.79 1.53
CA ASP A 90 9.14 8.14 0.29
C ASP A 90 8.72 6.67 0.35
N CYS A 91 7.51 6.41 -0.14
CA CYS A 91 6.90 5.10 -0.19
C CYS A 91 5.87 5.03 -1.31
N ILE A 92 5.71 3.83 -1.85
CA ILE A 92 4.54 3.45 -2.63
C ILE A 92 3.36 3.39 -1.66
N LEU A 93 2.21 3.97 -2.03
CA LEU A 93 1.13 4.19 -1.09
C LEU A 93 -0.03 3.22 -1.29
N GLU A 94 -0.34 2.49 -0.24
CA GLU A 94 -1.61 1.81 -0.08
C GLU A 94 -2.57 2.63 0.80
N MET A 95 -2.01 3.36 1.77
CA MET A 95 -2.77 4.20 2.71
C MET A 95 -2.20 5.62 2.81
N LEU A 96 -3.08 6.58 3.07
CA LEU A 96 -2.72 7.93 3.51
C LEU A 96 -2.54 7.97 5.04
N LEU A 97 -3.37 7.24 5.79
CA LEU A 97 -3.38 7.23 7.25
C LEU A 97 -3.60 5.80 7.78
N VAL A 98 -2.85 5.42 8.81
CA VAL A 98 -3.01 4.15 9.56
C VAL A 98 -2.95 4.37 11.08
N PRO A 99 -3.54 3.49 11.90
CA PRO A 99 -3.24 3.46 13.33
C PRO A 99 -1.76 3.12 13.59
N GLU A 100 -1.15 3.72 14.60
CA GLU A 100 0.24 3.46 15.00
C GLU A 100 0.50 1.96 15.22
N GLY A 101 1.65 1.47 14.74
CA GLY A 101 2.04 0.06 14.76
C GLY A 101 1.53 -0.77 13.58
N ASN A 102 0.86 -0.16 12.61
CA ASN A 102 0.45 -0.82 11.36
C ASN A 102 1.47 -0.53 10.23
N ARG A 103 1.03 -0.59 8.98
CA ARG A 103 1.84 -0.54 7.75
C ARG A 103 2.42 0.86 7.45
N GLU A 104 3.13 1.42 8.43
CA GLU A 104 3.72 2.76 8.41
C GLU A 104 4.79 2.94 7.31
N HIS A 105 5.33 1.85 6.76
CA HIS A 105 6.31 1.86 5.68
C HIS A 105 5.70 2.10 4.28
N GLU A 106 4.38 2.04 4.17
CA GLU A 106 3.60 2.29 2.94
C GLU A 106 2.46 3.30 3.19
N THR A 107 2.63 4.15 4.22
CA THR A 107 1.63 5.12 4.66
C THR A 107 2.26 6.46 5.03
N ILE A 108 1.73 7.58 4.52
CA ILE A 108 2.25 8.92 4.83
C ILE A 108 2.08 9.27 6.31
N LEU A 109 0.90 9.06 6.89
CA LEU A 109 0.57 9.48 8.25
C LEU A 109 0.26 8.29 9.16
N ARG A 110 0.56 8.44 10.44
CA ARG A 110 0.07 7.55 11.50
C ARG A 110 -0.71 8.31 12.57
N ILE A 111 -1.61 7.61 13.26
CA ILE A 111 -2.39 8.15 14.37
C ILE A 111 -2.44 7.19 15.56
N ARG A 112 -2.37 7.73 16.78
CA ARG A 112 -2.68 6.97 18.00
C ARG A 112 -4.16 7.09 18.32
N SER A 113 -4.95 6.25 17.68
CA SER A 113 -6.38 6.08 17.96
C SER A 113 -6.86 4.77 17.37
N LYS A 114 -7.98 4.26 17.87
CA LYS A 114 -8.73 3.18 17.22
C LYS A 114 -9.53 3.72 16.04
N ALA A 115 -9.61 2.95 14.97
CA ALA A 115 -10.33 3.31 13.75
C ALA A 115 -11.82 3.61 14.03
N TYR A 116 -12.45 2.84 14.93
CA TYR A 116 -13.87 3.04 15.28
C TYR A 116 -14.15 4.43 15.90
N VAL A 117 -13.16 5.08 16.52
CA VAL A 117 -13.33 6.44 17.09
C VAL A 117 -13.50 7.45 15.97
N ILE A 118 -12.73 7.31 14.89
CA ILE A 118 -12.81 8.17 13.70
C ILE A 118 -14.12 7.90 12.96
N HIS A 119 -14.52 6.62 12.82
CA HIS A 119 -15.83 6.26 12.29
C HIS A 119 -16.95 6.95 13.09
N THR A 120 -16.95 6.80 14.41
CA THR A 120 -17.96 7.41 15.29
C THR A 120 -18.01 8.93 15.15
N ALA A 121 -16.84 9.58 14.99
CA ALA A 121 -16.76 11.02 14.76
C ALA A 121 -17.48 11.45 13.45
N LEU A 122 -17.32 10.67 12.38
CA LEU A 122 -17.99 10.91 11.10
C LEU A 122 -19.51 10.69 11.19
N LEU A 123 -19.96 9.64 11.90
CA LEU A 123 -21.38 9.43 12.20
C LEU A 123 -21.96 10.58 13.02
N ALA A 124 -21.21 11.11 13.99
CA ALA A 124 -21.63 12.25 14.81
C ALA A 124 -21.78 13.56 14.01
N LEU A 125 -21.16 13.65 12.82
CA LEU A 125 -21.42 14.72 11.85
C LEU A 125 -22.70 14.50 11.02
N GLY A 126 -23.39 13.37 11.21
CA GLY A 126 -24.60 12.99 10.49
C GLY A 126 -24.31 12.32 9.13
N LEU A 127 -23.12 11.75 8.95
CA LEU A 127 -22.77 11.03 7.72
C LEU A 127 -23.27 9.59 7.79
N GLU A 128 -23.73 9.08 6.66
CA GLU A 128 -24.01 7.67 6.46
C GLU A 128 -22.89 7.06 5.60
N PRO A 129 -22.29 5.93 6.01
CA PRO A 129 -21.29 5.25 5.20
C PRO A 129 -21.90 4.74 3.89
N GLY A 130 -21.11 4.73 2.82
CA GLY A 130 -21.52 4.13 1.55
C GLY A 130 -21.19 2.65 1.46
N LYS A 131 -20.57 2.25 0.35
CA LYS A 131 -20.22 0.85 0.06
C LYS A 131 -18.75 0.74 -0.35
N PRO A 132 -18.05 -0.33 0.08
CA PRO A 132 -16.68 -0.56 -0.34
C PRO A 132 -16.58 -0.88 -1.83
N ALA A 133 -15.35 -0.88 -2.34
CA ALA A 133 -15.09 -1.33 -3.69
C ALA A 133 -15.43 -2.82 -3.84
N GLU A 134 -15.96 -3.20 -5.01
CA GLU A 134 -16.12 -4.60 -5.40
C GLU A 134 -15.10 -4.92 -6.50
N PHE A 135 -14.50 -6.11 -6.47
CA PHE A 135 -13.42 -6.50 -7.38
C PHE A 135 -13.80 -7.63 -8.34
N SER A 136 -14.95 -8.28 -8.12
CA SER A 136 -15.39 -9.44 -8.89
C SER A 136 -16.91 -9.43 -9.05
N PRO A 137 -17.46 -9.68 -10.25
CA PRO A 137 -16.74 -10.04 -11.49
C PRO A 137 -16.02 -8.86 -12.18
N ASP A 138 -16.48 -7.63 -11.94
CA ASP A 138 -15.91 -6.40 -12.48
C ASP A 138 -15.65 -5.43 -11.32
N PHE A 139 -14.72 -4.49 -11.52
CA PHE A 139 -14.48 -3.44 -10.52
C PHE A 139 -15.69 -2.49 -10.41
N VAL A 140 -16.15 -2.27 -9.18
CA VAL A 140 -17.12 -1.23 -8.83
C VAL A 140 -16.47 -0.31 -7.81
N ALA A 141 -16.39 0.99 -8.17
CA ALA A 141 -15.82 2.01 -7.31
C ALA A 141 -16.53 2.10 -5.95
N PRO A 142 -15.81 2.39 -4.85
CA PRO A 142 -16.45 2.62 -3.57
C PRO A 142 -17.35 3.85 -3.63
N THR A 143 -18.41 3.83 -2.85
CA THR A 143 -19.39 4.91 -2.76
C THR A 143 -19.46 5.44 -1.35
N GLY A 144 -19.96 6.66 -1.19
CA GLY A 144 -20.15 7.29 0.10
C GLY A 144 -20.01 8.80 0.00
N PRO A 145 -20.27 9.53 1.10
CA PRO A 145 -20.03 10.95 1.16
C PRO A 145 -18.57 11.29 0.88
N THR A 146 -18.31 12.26 -0.01
CA THR A 146 -16.95 12.77 -0.23
C THR A 146 -16.45 13.47 1.02
N ILE A 147 -15.21 13.19 1.42
CA ILE A 147 -14.52 13.83 2.53
C ILE A 147 -13.30 14.58 1.99
N HIS A 148 -13.28 15.89 2.14
CA HIS A 148 -12.10 16.71 1.87
C HIS A 148 -11.08 16.55 3.01
N LEU A 149 -9.81 16.35 2.65
CA LEU A 149 -8.72 16.08 3.57
C LEU A 149 -7.69 17.23 3.51
N GLN A 150 -7.70 18.11 4.52
CA GLN A 150 -6.72 19.20 4.60
C GLN A 150 -5.63 18.87 5.62
N MET A 151 -4.36 18.97 5.20
CA MET A 151 -3.18 18.88 6.05
C MET A 151 -2.82 20.25 6.59
N LEU A 152 -2.58 20.36 7.90
CA LEU A 152 -1.99 21.53 8.53
C LEU A 152 -0.77 21.10 9.33
N TRP A 153 0.36 21.76 9.11
CA TRP A 153 1.59 21.52 9.87
C TRP A 153 2.32 22.83 10.08
N GLN A 154 3.28 22.83 11.01
CA GLN A 154 4.22 23.92 11.15
C GLN A 154 5.53 23.51 10.47
N ASP A 155 6.05 24.34 9.55
CA ASP A 155 7.35 24.11 8.92
C ASP A 155 8.52 24.44 9.87
N ASP A 156 9.74 24.20 9.38
CA ASP A 156 10.97 24.38 10.15
C ASP A 156 11.23 25.86 10.48
N GLU A 157 10.69 26.79 9.68
CA GLU A 157 10.68 28.24 9.92
C GLU A 157 9.59 28.67 10.93
N GLY A 158 8.77 27.74 11.40
CA GLY A 158 7.71 27.98 12.36
C GLY A 158 6.44 28.56 11.75
N VAL A 159 6.31 28.59 10.42
CA VAL A 159 5.13 29.07 9.69
C VAL A 159 4.09 27.96 9.61
N LEU A 160 2.81 28.33 9.76
CA LEU A 160 1.71 27.38 9.61
C LEU A 160 1.44 27.18 8.12
N GLN A 161 1.62 25.95 7.66
CA GLN A 161 1.36 25.53 6.29
C GLN A 161 0.02 24.80 6.19
N ARG A 162 -0.57 24.83 4.99
CA ARG A 162 -1.81 24.14 4.65
C ARG A 162 -1.71 23.56 3.26
N ALA A 163 -2.17 22.33 3.07
CA ALA A 163 -2.27 21.69 1.76
C ALA A 163 -3.47 20.75 1.73
N ASP A 164 -4.03 20.50 0.55
CA ASP A 164 -4.88 19.34 0.36
C ASP A 164 -4.05 18.04 0.41
N ALA A 165 -4.63 16.94 0.89
CA ALA A 165 -3.95 15.65 0.95
C ALA A 165 -3.43 15.20 -0.42
N SER A 166 -4.14 15.54 -1.51
CA SER A 166 -3.73 15.23 -2.89
C SER A 166 -2.47 15.97 -3.33
N GLU A 167 -2.05 17.03 -2.64
CA GLU A 167 -0.78 17.71 -2.91
C GLU A 167 0.41 16.95 -2.31
N TRP A 168 0.19 16.10 -1.30
CA TRP A 168 1.22 15.24 -0.71
C TRP A 168 1.33 13.88 -1.44
N VAL A 169 0.45 13.61 -2.39
CA VAL A 169 0.37 12.35 -3.12
C VAL A 169 0.51 12.61 -4.61
N ARG A 170 1.32 11.82 -5.30
CA ARG A 170 1.43 11.87 -6.76
C ARG A 170 1.15 10.50 -7.37
N HIS A 171 0.89 10.47 -8.68
CA HIS A 171 0.88 9.20 -9.40
C HIS A 171 2.24 8.52 -9.27
N ASN A 172 2.22 7.20 -9.15
CA ASN A 172 3.42 6.38 -9.10
C ASN A 172 4.24 6.54 -10.39
N VAL A 173 5.43 7.12 -10.25
CA VAL A 173 6.39 7.34 -11.33
C VAL A 173 7.67 6.53 -11.12
N HIS A 174 7.88 5.96 -9.93
CA HIS A 174 9.03 5.09 -9.61
C HIS A 174 8.75 3.61 -9.94
N ARG A 175 8.33 3.37 -11.18
CA ARG A 175 7.99 2.05 -11.71
C ARG A 175 8.69 1.76 -13.04
N TYR A 176 8.57 0.51 -13.51
CA TYR A 176 8.91 0.18 -14.89
C TYR A 176 7.78 0.58 -15.82
N TYR A 177 8.14 1.31 -16.87
CA TYR A 177 7.34 1.51 -18.07
C TYR A 177 7.81 0.50 -19.11
N SER A 178 6.88 -0.14 -19.82
CA SER A 178 7.19 -1.15 -20.83
C SER A 178 6.47 -0.88 -22.14
N ALA A 179 7.10 -1.28 -23.24
CA ALA A 179 6.48 -1.27 -24.55
C ALA A 179 6.99 -2.46 -25.39
N PRO A 180 6.11 -3.11 -26.18
CA PRO A 180 6.52 -4.15 -27.10
C PRO A 180 7.55 -3.63 -28.11
N LEU A 181 8.63 -4.38 -28.29
CA LEU A 181 9.66 -4.08 -29.28
C LEU A 181 10.28 -5.40 -29.73
N PRO A 182 10.46 -5.68 -31.04
CA PRO A 182 10.93 -7.00 -31.47
C PRO A 182 12.42 -7.27 -31.19
N GLY A 183 13.16 -6.28 -30.70
CA GLY A 183 14.57 -6.41 -30.38
C GLY A 183 15.15 -5.09 -29.86
N PRO A 184 16.34 -5.12 -29.24
CA PRO A 184 16.97 -3.92 -28.73
C PRO A 184 17.43 -2.99 -29.86
N PRO A 185 17.56 -1.68 -29.59
CA PRO A 185 18.22 -0.73 -30.50
C PRO A 185 19.56 -1.26 -31.02
N PRO A 186 19.75 -1.34 -32.36
CA PRO A 186 20.97 -1.90 -32.94
C PRO A 186 22.23 -1.18 -32.48
N GLY A 187 23.23 -1.95 -32.04
CA GLY A 187 24.51 -1.41 -31.58
C GLY A 187 24.49 -0.70 -30.22
N LEU A 188 23.32 -0.55 -29.58
CA LEU A 188 23.23 0.01 -28.23
C LEU A 188 23.47 -1.09 -27.20
N LYS A 189 24.54 -0.95 -26.41
CA LYS A 189 24.82 -1.87 -25.31
C LYS A 189 23.78 -1.69 -24.20
N MET A 190 23.12 -2.78 -23.82
CA MET A 190 22.18 -2.83 -22.70
C MET A 190 22.83 -3.38 -21.42
N PRO A 191 22.44 -2.91 -20.22
CA PRO A 191 21.56 -1.77 -19.96
C PRO A 191 22.18 -0.44 -20.43
N TYR A 192 21.33 0.51 -20.82
CA TYR A 192 21.76 1.87 -21.14
C TYR A 192 20.99 2.86 -20.27
N LYS A 193 21.67 3.50 -19.31
CA LYS A 193 21.02 4.31 -18.25
C LYS A 193 19.95 3.48 -17.53
N ASN A 194 18.69 3.93 -17.49
CA ASN A 194 17.55 3.15 -16.95
C ASN A 194 16.84 2.30 -18.02
N LEU A 195 17.27 2.35 -19.29
CA LEU A 195 16.70 1.55 -20.36
C LEU A 195 17.17 0.09 -20.23
N ARG A 196 16.23 -0.85 -20.35
CA ARG A 196 16.47 -2.31 -20.34
C ARG A 196 15.78 -2.95 -21.54
N TRP A 197 16.26 -4.12 -21.92
CA TRP A 197 15.64 -4.98 -22.92
C TRP A 197 15.25 -6.30 -22.25
N ASP A 198 13.96 -6.59 -22.25
CA ASP A 198 13.43 -7.88 -21.82
C ASP A 198 13.28 -8.80 -23.04
N LYS A 199 14.25 -9.70 -23.17
CA LYS A 199 14.29 -10.71 -24.24
C LYS A 199 13.20 -11.78 -24.13
N PHE A 200 12.60 -11.96 -22.95
CA PHE A 200 11.60 -13.01 -22.74
C PHE A 200 10.21 -12.53 -23.15
N ASN A 201 9.88 -11.28 -22.82
CA ASN A 201 8.60 -10.67 -23.17
C ASN A 201 8.65 -9.88 -24.49
N ASN A 202 9.83 -9.69 -25.07
CA ASN A 202 10.07 -8.82 -26.22
C ASN A 202 9.63 -7.37 -25.96
N GLU A 203 10.11 -6.81 -24.86
CA GLU A 203 9.76 -5.46 -24.43
C GLU A 203 10.99 -4.61 -24.15
N ILE A 204 10.90 -3.33 -24.48
CA ILE A 204 11.83 -2.31 -23.97
C ILE A 204 11.25 -1.74 -22.67
N LEU A 205 12.09 -1.60 -21.66
CA LEU A 205 11.68 -1.09 -20.35
C LEU A 205 12.46 0.17 -19.99
N TRP A 206 11.81 1.11 -19.33
CA TRP A 206 12.45 2.26 -18.67
C TRP A 206 12.00 2.32 -17.21
N TYR A 207 12.92 2.57 -16.28
CA TYR A 207 12.58 2.72 -14.87
C TYR A 207 12.60 4.19 -14.45
N GLY A 208 11.53 4.62 -13.78
CA GLY A 208 11.45 5.91 -13.12
C GLY A 208 11.14 7.09 -14.06
N PRO A 209 11.12 8.32 -13.53
CA PRO A 209 10.97 9.53 -14.33
C PRO A 209 12.13 9.66 -15.34
N MET A 210 11.81 10.15 -16.54
CA MET A 210 12.79 10.40 -17.61
C MET A 210 13.03 11.90 -17.74
N THR A 211 14.30 12.32 -17.75
CA THR A 211 14.65 13.73 -17.98
C THR A 211 14.51 14.10 -19.46
N GLU A 212 14.37 15.39 -19.76
CA GLU A 212 14.38 15.89 -21.15
C GLU A 212 15.69 15.54 -21.89
N GLU A 213 16.81 15.51 -21.16
CA GLU A 213 18.12 15.11 -21.69
C GLU A 213 18.13 13.62 -22.05
N ASP A 214 17.64 12.76 -21.15
CA ASP A 214 17.54 11.32 -21.40
C ASP A 214 16.61 11.02 -22.56
N ARG A 215 15.46 11.68 -22.63
CA ARG A 215 14.54 11.57 -23.76
C ARG A 215 15.23 11.92 -25.07
N THR A 216 15.89 13.08 -25.12
CA THR A 216 16.57 13.55 -26.33
C THR A 216 17.68 12.59 -26.76
N ASP A 217 18.50 12.15 -25.81
CA ASP A 217 19.57 11.17 -26.03
C ASP A 217 19.01 9.84 -26.56
N LEU A 218 17.98 9.29 -25.93
CA LEU A 218 17.36 8.03 -26.33
C LEU A 218 16.71 8.12 -27.71
N LEU A 219 15.98 9.21 -28.01
CA LEU A 219 15.38 9.45 -29.33
C LEU A 219 16.44 9.62 -30.44
N SER A 220 17.69 9.94 -30.09
CA SER A 220 18.81 9.98 -31.04
C SER A 220 19.35 8.57 -31.39
N LYS A 221 19.19 7.57 -30.50
CA LYS A 221 19.82 6.25 -30.66
C LYS A 221 19.23 5.42 -31.79
N TRP A 222 17.92 5.52 -32.04
CA TRP A 222 17.27 4.71 -33.06
C TRP A 222 15.98 5.34 -33.58
N LYS A 223 15.84 5.50 -34.90
CA LYS A 223 14.68 6.17 -35.53
C LYS A 223 13.49 5.25 -35.82
N LYS A 224 13.48 4.02 -35.30
CA LYS A 224 12.36 3.10 -35.46
C LYS A 224 11.11 3.62 -34.73
N ASP A 225 9.98 3.65 -35.42
CA ASP A 225 8.74 4.27 -34.94
C ASP A 225 8.26 3.71 -33.60
N GLU A 226 8.24 2.38 -33.42
CA GLU A 226 7.79 1.75 -32.19
C GLU A 226 8.68 2.13 -31.01
N TYR A 227 9.99 2.22 -31.23
CA TYR A 227 10.95 2.68 -30.23
C TYR A 227 10.75 4.17 -29.89
N GLN A 228 10.61 5.03 -30.91
CA GLN A 228 10.36 6.47 -30.68
C GLN A 228 9.06 6.70 -29.88
N LYS A 229 8.00 5.96 -30.22
CA LYS A 229 6.72 6.00 -29.49
C LYS A 229 6.88 5.53 -28.04
N ALA A 230 7.62 4.43 -27.82
CA ALA A 230 7.89 3.93 -26.48
C ALA A 230 8.61 4.98 -25.63
N ILE A 231 9.72 5.55 -26.12
CA ILE A 231 10.48 6.57 -25.39
C ILE A 231 9.62 7.81 -25.08
N GLN A 232 8.79 8.27 -26.03
CA GLN A 232 7.92 9.41 -25.79
C GLN A 232 6.81 9.09 -24.76
N SER A 233 6.22 7.90 -24.79
CA SER A 233 5.24 7.45 -23.77
C SER A 233 5.87 7.36 -22.39
N PHE A 234 7.06 6.74 -22.27
CA PHE A 234 7.78 6.64 -20.99
C PHE A 234 8.09 8.03 -20.42
N PHE A 235 8.48 8.98 -21.28
CA PHE A 235 8.71 10.35 -20.86
C PHE A 235 7.45 11.05 -20.36
N GLU A 236 6.34 10.97 -21.10
CA GLU A 236 5.09 11.64 -20.71
C GLU A 236 4.48 11.01 -19.45
N GLU A 237 4.48 9.68 -19.34
CA GLU A 237 3.96 8.96 -18.17
C GLU A 237 4.90 9.01 -16.95
N GLY A 238 6.18 9.33 -17.17
CA GLY A 238 7.20 9.57 -16.15
C GLY A 238 7.10 10.92 -15.45
N LYS A 239 6.25 11.83 -15.93
CA LYS A 239 6.09 13.16 -15.32
C LYS A 239 5.30 13.07 -14.02
N SER A 240 5.85 13.67 -12.96
CA SER A 240 5.15 13.82 -11.68
C SER A 240 3.87 14.62 -11.88
N ARG A 241 2.77 14.09 -11.35
CA ARG A 241 1.43 14.69 -11.40
C ARG A 241 0.71 14.43 -10.08
N PRO A 242 0.04 15.45 -9.50
CA PRO A 242 -0.68 15.26 -8.25
C PRO A 242 -1.78 14.22 -8.41
N MET A 243 -2.12 13.56 -7.31
CA MET A 243 -3.33 12.77 -7.20
C MET A 243 -4.55 13.62 -7.58
N LYS A 244 -5.52 13.03 -8.29
CA LYS A 244 -6.80 13.68 -8.60
C LYS A 244 -7.99 13.02 -7.91
N ALA A 245 -7.69 11.98 -7.15
CA ALA A 245 -8.65 11.10 -6.55
C ALA A 245 -9.40 11.72 -5.38
N SER A 246 -10.67 11.37 -5.26
CA SER A 246 -11.54 11.83 -4.16
C SER A 246 -11.69 10.74 -3.11
N PHE A 247 -11.64 11.11 -1.83
CA PHE A 247 -11.89 10.19 -0.73
C PHE A 247 -13.38 10.11 -0.39
N VAL A 248 -13.91 8.90 -0.22
CA VAL A 248 -15.29 8.64 0.22
C VAL A 248 -15.32 7.95 1.57
N PHE A 249 -16.29 8.30 2.39
CA PHE A 249 -16.57 7.59 3.65
C PHE A 249 -17.35 6.29 3.37
N VAL A 250 -16.65 5.16 3.49
CA VAL A 250 -17.14 3.82 3.17
C VAL A 250 -17.67 3.10 4.42
N GLY A 251 -17.07 3.35 5.58
CA GLY A 251 -17.52 2.84 6.88
C GLY A 251 -16.84 1.57 7.39
N SER A 252 -16.14 0.81 6.55
CA SER A 252 -15.61 -0.53 6.87
C SER A 252 -16.75 -1.51 7.29
N SER A 253 -16.40 -2.70 7.76
CA SER A 253 -17.34 -3.71 8.21
C SER A 253 -16.88 -4.40 9.50
N ILE A 254 -17.79 -5.15 10.12
CA ILE A 254 -17.50 -6.02 11.26
C ILE A 254 -17.32 -7.44 10.71
N TYR A 255 -16.17 -8.04 11.00
CA TYR A 255 -15.94 -9.46 10.79
C TYR A 255 -16.31 -10.22 12.07
N LYS A 256 -16.95 -11.38 11.93
CA LYS A 256 -17.24 -12.27 13.05
C LYS A 256 -16.54 -13.60 12.82
N ASP A 257 -15.68 -13.96 13.76
CA ASP A 257 -15.00 -15.25 13.75
C ASP A 257 -16.03 -16.37 14.01
N GLU A 258 -16.12 -17.35 13.11
CA GLU A 258 -17.16 -18.39 13.18
C GLU A 258 -16.92 -19.42 14.28
N GLU A 259 -15.68 -19.59 14.74
CA GLU A 259 -15.31 -20.58 15.76
C GLU A 259 -15.51 -20.02 17.17
N THR A 260 -15.04 -18.78 17.39
CA THR A 260 -15.04 -18.11 18.70
C THR A 260 -16.26 -17.21 18.90
N GLY A 261 -16.87 -16.73 17.82
CA GLY A 261 -17.96 -15.75 17.85
C GLY A 261 -17.50 -14.32 18.12
N GLU A 262 -16.19 -14.06 18.19
CA GLU A 262 -15.63 -12.73 18.43
C GLU A 262 -15.84 -11.80 17.22
N GLU A 263 -16.17 -10.54 17.49
CA GLU A 263 -16.43 -9.53 16.47
C GLU A 263 -15.27 -8.52 16.40
N PHE A 264 -14.78 -8.29 15.19
CA PHE A 264 -13.66 -7.40 14.91
C PHE A 264 -14.09 -6.33 13.91
N TYR A 265 -13.88 -5.07 14.26
CA TYR A 265 -14.04 -3.98 13.31
C TYR A 265 -12.84 -3.96 12.35
N GLN A 266 -13.06 -4.24 11.07
CA GLN A 266 -11.96 -4.61 10.17
C GLN A 266 -10.96 -3.48 9.88
N ALA A 267 -11.39 -2.21 9.85
CA ALA A 267 -10.48 -1.07 9.70
C ALA A 267 -9.43 -0.95 10.82
N GLU A 268 -9.60 -1.62 11.97
CA GLU A 268 -8.54 -1.73 12.98
C GLU A 268 -7.29 -2.48 12.47
N GLY A 269 -7.44 -3.28 11.40
CA GLY A 269 -6.34 -3.96 10.69
C GLY A 269 -5.51 -3.05 9.78
N GLY A 270 -5.79 -1.74 9.75
CA GLY A 270 -4.95 -0.73 9.10
C GLY A 270 -5.59 0.00 7.91
N HIS A 271 -6.71 -0.46 7.36
CA HIS A 271 -7.35 0.18 6.21
C HIS A 271 -8.20 1.41 6.63
N LEU A 272 -7.52 2.45 7.11
CA LEU A 272 -8.18 3.61 7.72
C LEU A 272 -8.49 4.72 6.70
N ILE A 273 -7.49 5.29 6.03
CA ILE A 273 -7.71 6.15 4.86
C ILE A 273 -6.84 5.62 3.74
N CYS A 274 -7.45 4.98 2.74
CA CYS A 274 -6.75 4.20 1.73
C CYS A 274 -6.57 4.97 0.42
N THR A 275 -5.42 4.79 -0.24
CA THR A 275 -5.10 5.24 -1.60
C THR A 275 -5.09 4.10 -2.61
N SER A 276 -5.11 2.86 -2.14
CA SER A 276 -5.51 1.66 -2.87
C SER A 276 -6.85 1.16 -2.34
N ASN A 277 -7.67 0.53 -3.18
CA ASN A 277 -8.99 0.08 -2.76
C ASN A 277 -8.90 -1.16 -1.88
N PHE A 278 -9.62 -1.13 -0.76
CA PHE A 278 -9.75 -2.26 0.17
C PHE A 278 -11.21 -2.49 0.57
N PRO A 279 -11.68 -3.75 0.65
CA PRO A 279 -13.07 -4.06 0.98
C PRO A 279 -13.48 -3.65 2.40
N ASP A 280 -12.51 -3.45 3.28
CA ASP A 280 -12.65 -3.09 4.69
C ASP A 280 -12.10 -1.69 5.00
N ALA A 281 -11.95 -0.83 3.99
CA ALA A 281 -11.55 0.56 4.17
C ALA A 281 -12.60 1.38 4.97
N LEU A 282 -12.14 2.23 5.89
CA LEU A 282 -13.00 3.25 6.52
C LEU A 282 -13.25 4.42 5.54
N LEU A 283 -12.19 5.02 5.01
CA LEU A 283 -12.22 5.94 3.86
C LEU A 283 -11.42 5.33 2.71
N ASP A 284 -11.92 5.46 1.50
CA ASP A 284 -11.29 4.90 0.30
C ASP A 284 -11.28 5.92 -0.85
N VAL A 285 -10.37 5.76 -1.81
CA VAL A 285 -10.35 6.52 -3.06
C VAL A 285 -11.42 6.01 -4.01
N ARG A 286 -12.13 6.93 -4.69
CA ARG A 286 -13.20 6.56 -5.62
C ARG A 286 -12.67 5.94 -6.92
N GLU A 287 -11.44 6.25 -7.28
CA GLU A 287 -10.75 5.72 -8.45
C GLU A 287 -10.24 4.30 -8.20
N GLU A 288 -10.22 3.50 -9.26
CA GLU A 288 -9.57 2.20 -9.24
C GLU A 288 -8.07 2.36 -8.94
N SER A 289 -7.64 1.76 -7.84
CA SER A 289 -6.25 1.71 -7.41
C SER A 289 -6.00 0.38 -6.73
N SER A 290 -5.08 -0.41 -7.27
CA SER A 290 -4.85 -1.77 -6.79
C SER A 290 -3.92 -1.80 -5.58
N ALA A 291 -4.19 -2.71 -4.65
CA ALA A 291 -3.28 -3.10 -3.56
C ALA A 291 -2.39 -4.31 -3.94
N SER A 292 -2.40 -4.72 -5.21
CA SER A 292 -1.46 -5.76 -5.68
C SER A 292 -0.06 -5.16 -5.84
N ASP A 293 0.98 -5.93 -5.52
CA ASP A 293 2.38 -5.52 -5.68
C ASP A 293 2.67 -4.92 -7.06
N GLY A 294 3.07 -3.65 -7.09
CA GLY A 294 3.38 -2.91 -8.31
C GLY A 294 2.16 -2.39 -9.07
N GLY A 295 0.95 -2.64 -8.56
CA GLY A 295 -0.33 -2.15 -9.06
C GLY A 295 -0.80 -0.84 -8.40
N GLN A 296 -0.07 -0.33 -7.40
CA GLN A 296 -0.43 0.91 -6.71
C GLN A 296 -0.34 2.10 -7.65
N THR A 297 -1.44 2.87 -7.74
CA THR A 297 -1.57 4.04 -8.62
C THR A 297 -0.77 5.23 -8.12
N TYR A 298 -0.50 5.31 -6.82
CA TYR A 298 0.02 6.48 -6.14
C TYR A 298 1.29 6.20 -5.31
N GLU A 299 2.11 7.24 -5.14
CA GLU A 299 3.28 7.27 -4.28
C GLU A 299 3.32 8.60 -3.49
N ALA A 300 4.07 8.62 -2.39
CA ALA A 300 4.29 9.82 -1.61
C ALA A 300 5.05 10.87 -2.42
N TRP A 301 4.62 12.13 -2.34
CA TRP A 301 5.32 13.26 -2.96
C TRP A 301 6.32 13.85 -1.95
N THR A 302 7.49 13.22 -1.82
CA THR A 302 8.51 13.52 -0.80
C THR A 302 8.84 15.00 -0.64
N GLU A 303 8.92 15.75 -1.74
CA GLU A 303 9.24 17.17 -1.74
C GLU A 303 8.19 18.05 -1.04
N ASN A 304 6.95 17.58 -0.94
CA ASN A 304 5.84 18.31 -0.32
C ASN A 304 5.56 17.87 1.12
N ILE A 305 6.17 16.76 1.57
CA ILE A 305 5.91 16.17 2.88
C ILE A 305 7.04 16.57 3.85
N PRO A 306 6.72 17.13 5.04
CA PRO A 306 7.71 17.50 6.05
C PRO A 306 8.40 16.25 6.64
N ALA A 307 9.38 16.47 7.52
CA ALA A 307 10.17 15.39 8.12
C ALA A 307 9.31 14.32 8.82
N VAL A 308 9.81 13.08 8.85
CA VAL A 308 9.19 12.00 9.63
C VAL A 308 9.09 12.42 11.10
N GLY A 309 7.95 12.16 11.73
CA GLY A 309 7.63 12.58 13.09
C GLY A 309 7.05 13.99 13.20
N THR A 310 7.00 14.79 12.12
CA THR A 310 6.35 16.10 12.15
C THR A 310 4.87 15.94 12.49
N PRO A 311 4.36 16.65 13.53
CA PRO A 311 2.94 16.65 13.85
C PRO A 311 2.12 17.33 12.74
N VAL A 312 1.06 16.67 12.32
CA VAL A 312 0.12 17.17 11.32
C VAL A 312 -1.29 17.13 11.92
N LEU A 313 -2.06 18.19 11.71
CA LEU A 313 -3.50 18.12 11.88
C LEU A 313 -4.11 17.77 10.52
N LEU A 314 -4.69 16.59 10.42
CA LEU A 314 -5.48 16.17 9.27
C LEU A 314 -6.95 16.48 9.55
N VAL A 315 -7.52 17.43 8.81
CA VAL A 315 -8.89 17.90 8.98
C VAL A 315 -9.78 17.27 7.92
N LEU A 316 -10.72 16.44 8.36
CA LEU A 316 -11.74 15.78 7.54
C LEU A 316 -12.99 16.66 7.52
N THR A 317 -13.37 17.14 6.34
CA THR A 317 -14.58 17.95 6.15
C THR A 317 -15.47 17.30 5.09
N PRO A 318 -16.71 16.92 5.42
CA PRO A 318 -17.64 16.39 4.43
C PRO A 318 -18.01 17.47 3.41
N ASP A 319 -18.18 17.09 2.15
CA ASP A 319 -18.72 17.98 1.14
C ASP A 319 -20.11 18.49 1.51
N LYS A 320 -20.50 19.66 1.02
CA LYS A 320 -21.79 20.30 1.38
C LYS A 320 -23.01 19.43 1.02
N ASP A 321 -22.87 18.53 0.05
CA ASP A 321 -23.91 17.59 -0.39
C ASP A 321 -23.73 16.16 0.16
N ALA A 322 -22.79 15.93 1.09
CA ALA A 322 -22.47 14.64 1.70
C ALA A 322 -23.68 13.88 2.30
N GLY A 323 -24.76 14.58 2.69
CA GLY A 323 -25.99 14.00 3.21
C GLY A 323 -27.04 13.62 2.16
N LYS A 324 -26.75 13.82 0.87
CA LYS A 324 -27.57 13.35 -0.24
C LYS A 324 -26.76 12.29 -0.97
N SER A 325 -27.15 11.02 -0.82
CA SER A 325 -26.57 9.89 -1.56
C SER A 325 -26.33 10.29 -3.02
N ALA A 326 -25.07 10.53 -3.38
CA ALA A 326 -24.70 10.85 -4.74
C ALA A 326 -24.75 9.54 -5.53
N ALA A 327 -25.69 9.47 -6.47
CA ALA A 327 -25.72 8.42 -7.49
C ALA A 327 -24.35 8.34 -8.18
N PRO A 328 -23.93 7.15 -8.64
CA PRO A 328 -22.63 6.97 -9.28
C PRO A 328 -22.49 7.94 -10.46
N ASP A 329 -21.42 8.73 -10.43
CA ASP A 329 -21.07 9.67 -11.48
C ASP A 329 -20.89 8.89 -12.80
N SER A 330 -21.78 9.11 -13.76
CA SER A 330 -21.68 8.55 -15.11
C SER A 330 -20.57 9.29 -15.87
N GLY A 331 -19.33 9.04 -15.48
CA GLY A 331 -18.27 10.04 -15.65
C GLY A 331 -16.93 9.58 -16.21
N ASN A 332 -16.68 8.33 -16.56
CA ASN A 332 -15.63 7.98 -17.53
C ASN A 332 -15.75 6.52 -17.99
N ARG A 333 -16.36 6.27 -19.15
CA ARG A 333 -16.11 5.02 -19.88
C ARG A 333 -14.70 5.10 -20.45
N GLY A 334 -13.72 4.79 -19.61
CA GLY A 334 -12.38 4.45 -20.01
C GLY A 334 -12.48 3.37 -21.08
N ARG A 335 -11.91 3.66 -22.24
CA ARG A 335 -11.83 2.76 -23.39
C ARG A 335 -11.12 1.48 -22.93
N SER A 336 -11.90 0.45 -22.64
CA SER A 336 -11.38 -0.89 -22.37
C SER A 336 -10.58 -1.34 -23.59
N THR A 337 -9.31 -1.66 -23.36
CA THR A 337 -8.54 -2.50 -24.28
C THR A 337 -9.27 -3.84 -24.40
N PRO A 338 -9.61 -4.31 -25.61
CA PRO A 338 -10.26 -5.60 -25.76
C PRO A 338 -9.32 -6.72 -25.31
N PRO A 339 -9.85 -7.83 -24.74
CA PRO A 339 -9.04 -8.98 -24.37
C PRO A 339 -8.33 -9.55 -25.60
N VAL A 340 -7.06 -9.90 -25.43
CA VAL A 340 -6.29 -10.66 -26.42
C VAL A 340 -6.96 -12.03 -26.58
N GLU A 341 -7.60 -12.26 -27.73
CA GLU A 341 -8.08 -13.59 -28.14
C GLU A 341 -6.91 -14.58 -28.17
N LYS A 342 -6.93 -15.54 -27.24
CA LYS A 342 -6.10 -16.73 -27.33
C LYS A 342 -6.58 -17.56 -28.52
N ASN A 343 -5.82 -17.50 -29.61
CA ASN A 343 -5.97 -18.40 -30.76
C ASN A 343 -5.71 -19.85 -30.33
N SER A 344 -6.77 -20.59 -30.02
CA SER A 344 -6.76 -22.04 -29.94
C SER A 344 -6.97 -22.62 -31.34
N LYS A 345 -5.88 -22.91 -32.06
CA LYS A 345 -5.90 -23.89 -33.15
C LYS A 345 -5.23 -25.17 -32.68
N VAL A 346 -6.06 -26.15 -32.33
CA VAL A 346 -5.67 -27.55 -32.28
C VAL A 346 -6.54 -28.29 -33.30
N ARG A 347 -5.83 -28.92 -34.24
CA ARG A 347 -6.25 -29.74 -35.39
C ARG A 347 -6.63 -29.00 -36.67
#